data_AF-A0A9W9ZX66-F1
#
_entry.id   AF-A0A9W9ZX66-F1
#
_cell.length_a   1.000
_cell.length_b   1.000
_cell.length_c   1.000
_cell.angle_alpha   90.00
_cell.angle_beta   90.00
_cell.angle_gamma   90.00
#
_symmetry.space_group_name_H-M   'P 1'
#
loop_
_entity.id
_entity.type
_entity.pdbx_description
1 polymer ?
#
loop_
_entity_poly.entity_id
_entity_poly.type
_entity_poly.pdbx_seq_one_letter_code
_entity_poly.pdbx_strand_id
1 'polypeptide(L)'
;MATTYKLTYFNLRARAEPTRLVFAYAGVDYEDVRISWENKAEEWPPVKKKSSDGKVSQITTHGIEVPGKILEKNPKDEIYCVGNKLSFADICFFAFSNTYLGNGKPAVPDALKDFPRLTALYKKVRDEPKIKEWIEKRPVTQL
;
A
#
# COMPACT_ATOMS: atom_id res chain seq x y z
N MET A 1 -25.81 8.07 8.77
CA MET A 1 -24.76 8.79 9.52
C MET A 1 -23.52 8.82 8.65
N ALA A 2 -22.84 9.96 8.50
CA ALA A 2 -21.59 10.01 7.75
C ALA A 2 -20.53 9.20 8.53
N THR A 3 -20.22 8.00 8.06
CA THR A 3 -19.18 7.18 8.68
C THR A 3 -17.85 7.83 8.41
N THR A 4 -17.24 8.43 9.43
CA THR A 4 -15.86 8.92 9.35
C THR A 4 -14.95 7.71 9.51
N TYR A 5 -14.20 7.35 8.47
CA TYR A 5 -13.21 6.28 8.55
C TYR A 5 -12.03 6.72 9.42
N LYS A 6 -11.48 5.81 10.22
CA LYS A 6 -10.29 6.03 11.06
C LYS A 6 -9.28 4.94 10.81
N LEU A 7 -8.06 5.32 10.44
CA LEU A 7 -6.91 4.43 10.32
C LEU A 7 -5.94 4.75 11.45
N THR A 8 -5.70 3.80 12.34
CA THR A 8 -4.73 3.95 13.43
C THR A 8 -3.55 3.02 13.22
N TYR A 9 -2.35 3.57 13.06
CA TYR A 9 -1.14 2.80 12.84
C TYR A 9 0.10 3.57 13.33
N PHE A 10 1.26 2.93 13.33
CA PHE A 10 2.52 3.65 13.57
C PHE A 10 2.75 4.74 12.53
N ASN A 11 3.56 5.74 12.89
CA ASN A 11 4.05 6.75 11.94
C ASN A 11 5.07 6.17 10.93
N LEU A 12 4.61 5.20 10.14
CA LEU A 12 5.33 4.44 9.13
C LEU A 12 4.38 4.10 7.98
N ARG A 13 4.94 3.81 6.79
CA ARG A 13 4.20 3.26 5.65
C ARG A 13 3.73 1.84 5.94
N ALA A 14 4.64 0.86 5.79
CA ALA A 14 4.46 -0.57 6.07
C ALA A 14 3.05 -1.10 5.72
N ARG A 15 2.38 -1.78 6.65
CA ARG A 15 1.08 -2.44 6.38
C ARG A 15 -0.10 -1.48 6.22
N ALA A 16 0.04 -0.24 6.67
CA ALA A 16 -1.03 0.76 6.52
C ALA A 16 -1.01 1.43 5.14
N GLU A 17 0.13 1.41 4.43
CA GLU A 17 0.28 2.14 3.17
C GLU A 17 -0.69 1.72 2.06
N PRO A 18 -0.96 0.41 1.83
CA PRO A 18 -1.98 0.01 0.87
C PRO A 18 -3.35 0.64 1.18
N THR A 19 -3.74 0.70 2.45
CA THR A 19 -5.01 1.29 2.88
C THR A 19 -5.03 2.80 2.65
N ARG A 20 -3.95 3.51 2.96
CA ARG A 20 -3.85 4.96 2.69
C ARG A 20 -3.95 5.26 1.19
N LEU A 21 -3.30 4.45 0.36
CA LEU A 21 -3.37 4.55 -1.10
C LEU A 21 -4.78 4.27 -1.63
N VAL A 22 -5.51 3.32 -1.04
CA VAL A 22 -6.92 3.07 -1.39
C VAL A 22 -7.79 4.27 -1.04
N PHE A 23 -7.64 4.86 0.14
CA PHE A 23 -8.37 6.09 0.50
C PHE A 23 -8.05 7.23 -0.46
N ALA A 24 -6.77 7.44 -0.76
CA ALA A 24 -6.32 8.45 -1.72
C ALA A 24 -6.96 8.21 -3.09
N TYR A 25 -6.83 7.01 -3.66
CA TYR A 25 -7.41 6.66 -4.96
C TYR A 25 -8.94 6.83 -5.00
N ALA A 26 -9.64 6.39 -3.94
CA ALA A 26 -11.07 6.56 -3.82
C ALA A 26 -11.49 8.04 -3.66
N GLY A 27 -10.60 8.90 -3.17
CA GLY A 27 -10.93 10.26 -2.76
C GLY A 27 -11.90 10.28 -1.58
N VAL A 28 -11.73 9.34 -0.65
CA VAL A 28 -12.55 9.21 0.56
C VAL A 28 -11.76 9.75 1.74
N ASP A 29 -12.35 10.68 2.47
CA ASP A 29 -11.76 11.25 3.66
C ASP A 29 -11.69 10.23 4.81
N TYR A 30 -10.59 10.28 5.55
CA TYR A 30 -10.37 9.46 6.73
C TYR A 30 -9.43 10.15 7.72
N GLU A 31 -9.54 9.78 9.00
CA GLU A 31 -8.62 10.20 10.05
C GLU A 31 -7.39 9.27 10.07
N ASP A 32 -6.20 9.77 9.72
CA ASP A 32 -4.92 9.02 9.77
C ASP A 32 -4.22 9.26 11.12
N VAL A 33 -4.58 8.45 12.12
CA VAL A 33 -4.00 8.51 13.47
C VAL A 33 -2.68 7.77 13.51
N ARG A 34 -1.60 8.54 13.65
CA ARG A 34 -0.22 8.04 13.62
C ARG A 34 0.37 7.98 15.02
N ILE A 35 0.52 6.77 15.54
CA ILE A 35 1.16 6.50 16.82
C ILE A 35 2.67 6.70 16.65
N SER A 36 3.23 7.62 17.44
CA SER A 36 4.66 7.88 17.45
C SER A 36 5.42 6.74 18.14
N TRP A 37 6.74 6.66 17.91
CA TRP A 37 7.54 5.63 18.56
C TRP A 37 7.67 5.86 20.07
N GLU A 38 7.64 7.13 20.49
CA GLU A 38 7.70 7.55 21.89
C GLU A 38 6.45 7.10 22.65
N ASN A 39 5.27 7.28 22.06
CA ASN A 39 3.99 6.99 22.74
C ASN A 39 3.49 5.56 22.55
N LYS A 40 4.19 4.73 21.75
CA LYS A 40 3.71 3.40 21.35
C LYS A 40 3.38 2.49 22.54
N ALA A 41 4.10 2.61 23.65
CA ALA A 41 3.91 1.74 24.82
C ALA A 41 2.54 1.97 25.48
N GLU A 42 2.00 3.18 25.36
CA GLU A 42 0.72 3.58 25.94
C GLU A 42 -0.41 3.46 24.91
N GLU A 43 -0.19 3.96 23.70
CA GLU A 43 -1.23 4.08 22.67
C GLU A 43 -1.48 2.79 21.89
N TRP A 44 -0.47 1.93 21.69
CA TRP A 44 -0.62 0.73 20.86
C TRP A 44 -1.33 -0.45 21.55
N PRO A 45 -1.02 -0.82 22.82
CA PRO A 45 -1.70 -1.93 23.48
C PRO A 45 -3.24 -1.87 23.48
N PRO A 46 -3.90 -0.72 23.76
CA PRO A 46 -5.36 -0.67 23.73
C PRO A 46 -5.93 -0.80 22.31
N VAL A 47 -5.26 -0.25 21.29
CA VAL A 47 -5.65 -0.40 19.88
C VAL A 47 -5.56 -1.87 19.46
N LYS A 48 -4.46 -2.54 19.81
CA LYS A 48 -4.24 -3.97 19.51
C LYS A 48 -5.28 -4.88 20.18
N LYS A 49 -5.68 -4.58 21.43
CA LYS A 49 -6.69 -5.36 22.16
C LYS A 49 -8.10 -5.21 21.59
N LYS A 50 -8.46 -4.02 21.07
CA LYS A 50 -9.78 -3.75 20.49
C LYS A 50 -10.01 -4.39 19.12
N SER A 51 -8.94 -4.65 18.37
CA SER A 51 -9.00 -5.49 17.18
C SER A 51 -9.22 -6.93 17.64
N SER A 52 -10.47 -7.38 17.68
CA SER A 52 -10.87 -8.73 18.07
C SER A 52 -9.89 -9.78 17.50
N ASP A 53 -9.37 -10.60 18.42
CA ASP A 53 -8.48 -11.76 18.24
C ASP A 53 -6.97 -11.55 18.48
N GLY A 54 -6.46 -10.32 18.67
CA GLY A 54 -5.03 -10.09 18.96
C GLY A 54 -4.06 -10.53 17.83
N LYS A 55 -4.59 -11.18 16.80
CA LYS A 55 -4.05 -11.31 15.47
C LYS A 55 -4.32 -9.97 14.79
N VAL A 56 -3.43 -9.01 14.99
CA VAL A 56 -3.15 -8.05 13.90
C VAL A 56 -3.04 -8.93 12.68
N SER A 57 -3.92 -8.76 11.70
CA SER A 57 -3.89 -9.50 10.46
C SER A 57 -2.48 -9.33 9.89
N GLN A 58 -1.62 -10.28 10.23
CA GLN A 58 -0.69 -10.81 9.28
C GLN A 58 -1.67 -11.31 8.22
N ILE A 59 -1.92 -10.47 7.21
CA ILE A 59 -2.05 -11.02 5.88
C ILE A 59 -0.70 -11.70 5.67
N THR A 60 -0.57 -12.89 6.22
CA THR A 60 0.41 -13.84 5.75
C THR A 60 -0.15 -14.15 4.39
N THR A 61 0.48 -13.62 3.35
CA THR A 61 0.19 -13.97 1.97
C THR A 61 0.57 -15.45 1.78
N HIS A 62 -0.19 -16.35 2.40
CA HIS A 62 -0.23 -17.74 2.01
C HIS A 62 -0.99 -17.78 0.69
N GLY A 63 -0.25 -17.75 -0.40
CA GLY A 63 -0.77 -18.10 -1.72
C GLY A 63 -1.28 -16.97 -2.61
N ILE A 64 -0.91 -15.69 -2.38
CA ILE A 64 -1.00 -14.73 -3.49
C ILE A 64 0.11 -15.12 -4.46
N GLU A 65 -0.23 -15.68 -5.63
CA GLU A 65 0.73 -15.80 -6.72
C GLU A 65 1.41 -14.44 -6.90
N VAL A 66 2.74 -14.40 -6.80
CA VAL A 66 3.50 -13.15 -6.90
C VAL A 66 3.02 -12.38 -8.13
N PRO A 67 2.79 -11.05 -8.05
CA PRO A 67 2.26 -10.26 -9.18
C PRO A 67 2.91 -10.55 -10.53
N GLY A 68 4.21 -10.87 -10.55
CA GLY A 68 4.91 -11.32 -11.76
C GLY A 68 4.28 -12.54 -12.43
N LYS A 69 3.96 -13.58 -11.67
CA LYS A 69 3.31 -14.81 -12.19
C LYS A 69 1.88 -14.56 -12.68
N ILE A 70 1.15 -13.70 -11.98
CA ILE A 70 -0.20 -13.30 -12.40
C ILE A 70 -0.11 -12.56 -13.73
N LEU A 71 0.78 -11.57 -13.83
CA LEU A 71 0.98 -10.83 -15.07
C LEU A 71 1.39 -11.78 -16.19
N GLU A 72 2.39 -12.65 -16.01
CA GLU A 72 2.81 -13.63 -17.02
C GLU A 72 1.67 -14.43 -17.66
N LYS A 73 0.61 -14.75 -16.89
CA LYS A 73 -0.58 -15.45 -17.38
C LYS A 73 -1.58 -14.53 -18.08
N ASN A 74 -1.60 -13.24 -17.75
CA ASN A 74 -2.48 -12.26 -18.39
C ASN A 74 -2.02 -11.96 -19.82
N PRO A 75 -2.95 -11.59 -20.72
CA PRO A 75 -2.62 -11.05 -22.05
C PRO A 75 -1.52 -9.99 -21.97
N LYS A 76 -0.64 -9.92 -22.98
CA LYS A 76 0.56 -9.06 -22.94
C LYS A 76 0.23 -7.57 -22.88
N ASP A 77 -0.90 -7.17 -23.43
CA ASP A 77 -1.47 -5.83 -23.42
C ASP A 77 -2.15 -5.47 -22.09
N GLU A 78 -2.48 -6.48 -21.27
CA GLU A 78 -3.06 -6.26 -19.95
C GLU A 78 -1.96 -6.05 -18.90
N ILE A 79 -2.04 -4.91 -18.22
CA ILE A 79 -1.02 -4.45 -17.29
C ILE A 79 -1.44 -4.62 -15.84
N TYR A 80 -2.74 -4.72 -15.57
CA TYR A 80 -3.25 -4.93 -14.22
C TYR A 80 -3.18 -6.40 -13.82
N CYS A 81 -3.04 -6.64 -12.52
CA CYS A 81 -3.02 -8.00 -11.97
C CYS A 81 -4.37 -8.70 -12.21
N VAL A 82 -5.48 -7.98 -12.08
CA VAL A 82 -6.83 -8.54 -12.18
C VAL A 82 -7.71 -7.66 -13.06
N GLY A 83 -8.29 -8.25 -14.11
CA GLY A 83 -9.14 -7.53 -15.06
C GLY A 83 -8.35 -6.49 -15.85
N ASN A 84 -9.01 -5.39 -16.22
CA ASN A 84 -8.48 -4.36 -17.10
C ASN A 84 -8.46 -2.94 -16.50
N LYS A 85 -8.54 -2.85 -15.17
CA LYS A 85 -8.54 -1.60 -14.42
C LYS A 85 -7.73 -1.76 -13.14
N LEU A 86 -7.30 -0.63 -12.57
CA LEU A 86 -6.61 -0.60 -11.28
C LEU A 86 -7.44 -1.34 -10.22
N SER A 87 -6.81 -2.32 -9.60
CA SER A 87 -7.39 -3.13 -8.53
C SER A 87 -6.60 -2.99 -7.24
N PHE A 88 -7.17 -3.51 -6.15
CA PHE A 88 -6.48 -3.58 -4.87
C PHE A 88 -5.16 -4.39 -4.93
N ALA A 89 -5.06 -5.37 -5.84
CA ALA A 89 -3.83 -6.15 -6.04
C ALA A 89 -2.70 -5.27 -6.58
N ASP A 90 -3.00 -4.36 -7.52
CA ASP A 90 -2.04 -3.43 -8.09
C ASP A 90 -1.56 -2.41 -7.05
N ILE A 91 -2.48 -1.91 -6.21
CA ILE A 91 -2.15 -1.01 -5.09
C ILE A 91 -1.27 -1.72 -4.06
N CYS A 92 -1.57 -2.98 -3.71
CA CYS A 92 -0.73 -3.77 -2.80
C CYS A 92 0.67 -3.99 -3.36
N PHE A 93 0.78 -4.37 -4.65
CA PHE A 93 2.06 -4.53 -5.33
C PHE A 93 2.86 -3.22 -5.32
N PHE A 94 2.22 -2.11 -5.69
CA PHE A 94 2.86 -0.80 -5.70
C PHE A 94 3.31 -0.39 -4.30
N ALA A 95 2.43 -0.49 -3.30
CA ALA A 95 2.73 -0.13 -1.91
C ALA A 95 3.91 -0.91 -1.35
N PHE A 96 3.94 -2.23 -1.59
CA PHE A 96 5.04 -3.10 -1.19
C PHE A 96 6.34 -2.70 -1.90
N SER A 97 6.31 -2.59 -3.22
CA SER A 97 7.48 -2.28 -4.02
C SER A 97 8.04 -0.90 -3.69
N ASN A 98 7.18 0.10 -3.54
CA ASN A 98 7.57 1.46 -3.20
C ASN A 98 8.16 1.51 -1.79
N THR A 99 7.49 0.93 -0.79
CA THR A 99 7.94 0.93 0.60
C THR A 99 9.24 0.15 0.77
N TYR A 100 9.26 -1.12 0.39
CA TYR A 100 10.35 -2.05 0.74
C TYR A 100 11.49 -2.06 -0.27
N LEU A 101 11.21 -1.90 -1.57
CA LEU A 101 12.25 -1.91 -2.60
C LEU A 101 12.73 -0.50 -2.94
N GLY A 102 11.84 0.50 -2.88
CA GLY A 102 12.11 1.89 -3.24
C GLY A 102 12.39 2.82 -2.06
N ASN A 103 12.29 2.35 -0.82
CA ASN A 103 12.34 3.17 0.40
C ASN A 103 11.41 4.41 0.33
N GLY A 104 10.26 4.22 -0.31
CA GLY A 104 9.21 5.18 -0.60
C GLY A 104 9.56 6.35 -1.51
N LYS A 105 10.70 6.29 -2.20
CA LYS A 105 11.05 7.26 -3.23
C LYS A 105 10.08 7.16 -4.43
N PRO A 106 9.73 8.27 -5.10
CA PRO A 106 8.83 8.27 -6.27
C PRO A 106 9.51 7.75 -7.56
N ALA A 107 10.42 6.78 -7.44
CA ALA A 107 11.20 6.21 -8.53
C ALA A 107 11.00 4.69 -8.59
N VAL A 108 11.14 4.13 -9.79
CA VAL A 108 11.11 2.66 -9.96
C VAL A 108 12.30 2.06 -9.18
N PRO A 109 12.07 1.13 -8.25
CA PRO A 109 13.13 0.43 -7.55
C PRO A 109 14.05 -0.33 -8.52
N ASP A 110 15.35 -0.36 -8.23
CA ASP A 110 16.33 -1.07 -9.07
C ASP A 110 15.97 -2.54 -9.26
N ALA A 111 15.44 -3.18 -8.20
CA ALA A 111 14.99 -4.57 -8.22
C ALA A 111 13.86 -4.87 -9.23
N LEU A 112 13.17 -3.85 -9.77
CA LEU A 112 12.12 -4.05 -10.77
C LEU A 112 12.59 -3.84 -12.21
N LYS A 113 13.80 -3.29 -12.43
CA LYS A 113 14.26 -2.85 -13.76
C LYS A 113 14.33 -4.00 -14.78
N ASP A 114 14.69 -5.19 -14.34
CA ASP A 114 14.79 -6.39 -15.18
C ASP A 114 13.42 -7.06 -15.45
N PHE A 115 12.35 -6.55 -14.83
CA PHE A 115 11.00 -7.07 -14.94
C PHE A 115 10.10 -6.04 -15.64
N PRO A 116 10.10 -5.97 -16.99
CA PRO A 116 9.47 -4.88 -17.74
C PRO A 116 7.97 -4.72 -17.44
N ARG A 117 7.25 -5.83 -17.24
CA ARG A 117 5.81 -5.80 -16.90
C ARG A 117 5.56 -5.26 -15.49
N LEU A 118 6.37 -5.66 -14.51
CA LEU A 118 6.26 -5.14 -13.14
C LEU A 118 6.69 -3.69 -13.06
N THR A 119 7.71 -3.28 -13.82
CA THR A 119 8.09 -1.86 -13.97
C THR A 119 6.96 -1.04 -14.59
N ALA A 120 6.31 -1.56 -15.63
CA ALA A 120 5.20 -0.87 -16.27
C ALA A 120 3.99 -0.77 -15.33
N LEU A 121 3.64 -1.84 -14.60
CA LEU A 121 2.60 -1.81 -13.58
C LEU A 121 2.94 -0.79 -12.49
N TYR A 122 4.17 -0.81 -11.95
CA TYR A 122 4.61 0.13 -10.93
C TYR A 122 4.41 1.59 -11.37
N LYS A 123 4.86 1.93 -12.59
CA LYS A 123 4.68 3.27 -13.16
C LYS A 123 3.20 3.62 -13.31
N LYS A 124 2.39 2.69 -13.82
CA LYS A 124 0.96 2.88 -14.02
C LYS A 124 0.23 3.25 -12.72
N VAL A 125 0.53 2.54 -11.62
CA VAL A 125 -0.05 2.83 -10.30
C VAL A 125 0.50 4.13 -9.71
N ARG A 126 1.82 4.36 -9.79
CA ARG A 126 2.47 5.57 -9.28
C ARG A 126 1.91 6.84 -9.92
N ASP A 127 1.68 6.79 -11.23
CA ASP A 127 1.33 7.94 -12.05
C ASP A 127 -0.18 8.23 -12.06
N GLU A 128 -0.99 7.39 -11.42
CA GLU A 128 -2.41 7.64 -11.19
C GLU A 128 -2.59 8.92 -10.35
N PRO A 129 -3.33 9.95 -10.81
CA PRO A 129 -3.29 11.30 -10.23
C PRO A 129 -3.44 11.38 -8.71
N LYS A 130 -4.43 10.69 -8.14
CA LYS A 130 -4.70 10.71 -6.70
C LYS A 130 -3.64 9.95 -5.88
N ILE A 131 -3.08 8.88 -6.46
CA ILE A 131 -1.98 8.13 -5.83
C ILE A 131 -0.70 8.96 -5.87
N LYS A 132 -0.40 9.58 -7.02
CA LYS A 132 0.73 10.48 -7.19
C LYS A 132 0.69 11.63 -6.19
N GLU A 133 -0.46 12.29 -6.06
CA GLU A 133 -0.69 13.36 -5.10
C GLU A 133 -0.44 12.89 -3.65
N TRP A 134 -0.92 11.71 -3.28
CA TRP A 134 -0.64 11.13 -1.97
C TRP A 134 0.87 10.91 -1.74
N ILE A 135 1.58 10.37 -2.73
CA ILE A 135 3.03 10.12 -2.63
C ILE A 135 3.81 11.42 -2.42
N GLU A 136 3.39 12.51 -3.07
CA GLU A 136 4.02 13.83 -2.96
C GLU A 136 3.75 14.49 -1.61
N LYS A 137 2.56 14.30 -1.03
CA LYS A 137 2.12 14.98 0.21
C LYS A 137 2.33 14.18 1.49
N ARG A 138 2.43 12.85 1.42
CA ARG A 138 2.50 12.00 2.62
C ARG A 138 3.76 12.30 3.44
N PRO A 139 3.71 12.12 4.78
CA PRO A 139 4.89 12.33 5.63
C PRO A 139 6.09 11.47 5.24
N VAL A 140 7.29 12.02 5.39
CA VAL A 140 8.54 11.27 5.24
C VAL A 140 8.76 10.42 6.49
N THR A 141 8.84 9.09 6.32
CA THR A 141 9.03 8.12 7.41
C THR A 141 10.29 7.28 7.20
N GLN A 142 10.83 6.69 8.28
CA GLN A 142 12.07 5.89 8.27
C GLN A 142 11.96 4.55 7.49
N LEU A 143 10.74 4.16 7.08
CA LEU A 143 10.39 3.00 6.27
C LEU A 143 9.27 3.35 5.32
#